data_AF-A0A2J0U702-F1
#
_entry.id   AF-A0A2J0U702-F1
#
_cell.length_a   1.000
_cell.length_b   1.000
_cell.length_c   1.000
_cell.angle_alpha   90.00
_cell.angle_beta   90.00
_cell.angle_gamma   90.00
#
_symmetry.space_group_name_H-M   'P 1'
#
loop_
_entity.id
_entity.type
_entity.pdbx_description
1 polymer ?
#
loop_
_entity_poly.entity_id
_entity_poly.type
_entity_poly.pdbx_seq_one_letter_code
_entity_poly.pdbx_strand_id
1 'polypeptide(L)'
;MKESTPERDARRYISKQLTAQINNAQVYPDVRSVVVKALSDIKDQLRSLSSKVRRDYSLKPDEPLMFFYVKGGNALDALLERPADPPPTLFDFGRSDWDTQVVINPWIPIPAQDALHGGVEDVVIEVMRGAGLNIALEISLCAPAQSPLAGQVVDLAPVDIHVPPGQQCLVTCDNPQAFRKVYERNRAGLHLFTSEPLKGIGSSGAVPVPPIPLPPPPLPVQPPPAPPPPPGIILNDGIKPFVLYRLGYTWHARWVKDPKAPAGDDPVTPRPILMELIDVTTPRRDTVEAVTVWSDIIRNHLVIAEDAGAEERWRLPLPSMEYHLWEGLTMLCEIAAYPGWPGADKLEKRRRNVQRIHDWYRDQQNDLSTFRRVIDGISAAPVFTDDTDCMQQVDACMRVVKARMQASSSGFNDGALSVAHTQRLLHGRQWGAQRVATLLQCLNAPVASCGYSDDLALVGTLAQNPYLDVTQVPISGVDCAMIIRTDHATLRNATAANCIEALTRDHGAHMTIEDSLHSTVRATGISYERTLVIFEVPRSQPARVAKAILTLTTAGPVGCPFRDSPDGSGQAIAPLLDMDNQRKVAASIIQGFVQRANLSRQHEMIGGLLPQAGQ
;
A
#
# COMPACT_ATOMS: atom_id res chain seq x y z
N MET A 1 -9.75 10.88 -23.47
CA MET A 1 -8.71 11.91 -23.64
C MET A 1 -7.73 11.87 -22.47
N LYS A 2 -6.46 12.20 -22.70
CA LYS A 2 -5.45 12.38 -21.64
C LYS A 2 -5.56 13.81 -21.12
N GLU A 3 -5.72 13.96 -19.82
CA GLU A 3 -5.84 15.25 -19.12
C GLU A 3 -4.50 16.00 -19.18
N SER A 4 -4.54 17.32 -19.40
CA SER A 4 -3.36 18.20 -19.31
C SER A 4 -2.96 18.43 -17.84
N THR A 5 -1.74 18.92 -17.58
CA THR A 5 -1.31 19.26 -16.21
C THR A 5 -2.23 20.31 -15.55
N PRO A 6 -2.54 21.45 -16.20
CA PRO A 6 -3.54 22.40 -15.72
C PRO A 6 -4.89 21.80 -15.35
N GLU A 7 -5.48 20.98 -16.24
CA GLU A 7 -6.78 20.35 -16.00
C GLU A 7 -6.73 19.40 -14.81
N ARG A 8 -5.63 18.64 -14.66
CA ARG A 8 -5.41 17.72 -13.55
C ARG A 8 -5.32 18.46 -12.22
N ASP A 9 -4.62 19.58 -12.21
CA ASP A 9 -4.39 20.37 -11.00
C ASP A 9 -5.68 21.09 -10.58
N ALA A 10 -6.45 21.63 -11.53
CA ALA A 10 -7.80 22.13 -11.30
C ALA A 10 -8.74 21.04 -10.75
N ARG A 11 -8.75 19.85 -11.36
CA ARG A 11 -9.55 18.70 -10.88
C ARG A 11 -9.23 18.33 -9.44
N ARG A 12 -7.94 18.24 -9.10
CA ARG A 12 -7.45 17.91 -7.75
C ARG A 12 -7.80 19.00 -6.74
N TYR A 13 -7.67 20.26 -7.14
CA TYR A 13 -8.02 21.40 -6.31
C TYR A 13 -9.51 21.40 -5.96
N ILE A 14 -10.39 21.23 -6.95
CA ILE A 14 -11.84 21.13 -6.73
C ILE A 14 -12.17 19.92 -5.86
N SER A 15 -11.62 18.74 -6.19
CA SER A 15 -11.80 17.51 -5.40
C SER A 15 -11.43 17.72 -3.92
N LYS A 16 -10.29 18.35 -3.64
CA LYS A 16 -9.86 18.63 -2.27
C LYS A 16 -10.83 19.55 -1.52
N GLN A 17 -11.37 20.58 -2.19
CA GLN A 17 -12.34 21.48 -1.56
C GLN A 17 -13.66 20.77 -1.25
N LEU A 18 -14.19 20.00 -2.21
CA LEU A 18 -15.42 19.24 -2.03
C LEU A 18 -15.27 18.20 -0.91
N THR A 19 -14.18 17.43 -0.90
CA THR A 19 -13.85 16.48 0.17
C THR A 19 -13.78 17.20 1.52
N ALA A 20 -13.14 18.37 1.57
CA ALA A 20 -13.05 19.18 2.79
C ALA A 20 -14.39 19.71 3.30
N GLN A 21 -15.32 19.98 2.39
CA GLN A 21 -16.64 20.48 2.73
C GLN A 21 -17.49 19.40 3.42
N ILE A 22 -17.67 18.23 2.78
CA ILE A 22 -18.54 17.18 3.32
C ILE A 22 -17.98 16.52 4.59
N ASN A 23 -16.65 16.43 4.71
CA ASN A 23 -15.99 15.83 5.88
C ASN A 23 -15.80 16.81 7.04
N ASN A 24 -16.25 18.06 6.94
CA ASN A 24 -16.14 19.02 8.03
C ASN A 24 -17.09 18.66 9.18
N ALA A 25 -16.57 17.98 10.20
CA ALA A 25 -17.33 17.53 11.36
C ALA A 25 -18.00 18.66 12.15
N GLN A 26 -17.49 19.91 12.06
CA GLN A 26 -18.14 21.07 12.71
C GLN A 26 -19.42 21.50 11.99
N VAL A 27 -19.55 21.19 10.69
CA VAL A 27 -20.69 21.59 9.86
C VAL A 27 -21.63 20.42 9.59
N TYR A 28 -21.07 19.22 9.38
CA TYR A 28 -21.83 17.99 9.11
C TYR A 28 -21.44 16.86 10.07
N PRO A 29 -21.67 17.02 11.39
CA PRO A 29 -21.29 16.02 12.41
C PRO A 29 -22.00 14.68 12.21
N ASP A 30 -23.26 14.68 11.75
CA ASP A 30 -24.02 13.44 11.57
C ASP A 30 -23.53 12.63 10.37
N VAL A 31 -23.18 13.30 9.26
CA VAL A 31 -22.50 12.66 8.11
C VAL A 31 -21.18 12.04 8.57
N ARG A 32 -20.40 12.76 9.39
CA ARG A 32 -19.15 12.25 9.97
C ARG A 32 -19.41 11.02 10.83
N SER A 33 -20.41 11.06 11.71
CA SER A 33 -20.78 9.93 12.57
C SER A 33 -21.17 8.70 11.75
N VAL A 34 -21.91 8.86 10.65
CA VAL A 34 -22.27 7.74 9.76
C VAL A 34 -21.03 7.13 9.10
N VAL A 35 -20.10 7.96 8.63
CA VAL A 35 -18.84 7.51 8.04
C VAL A 35 -18.00 6.71 9.04
N VAL A 36 -17.80 7.22 10.26
CA VAL A 36 -17.00 6.54 11.30
C VAL A 36 -17.68 5.24 11.75
N LYS A 37 -19.01 5.24 11.88
CA LYS A 37 -19.78 4.02 12.15
C LYS A 37 -19.56 2.98 11.05
N ALA A 38 -19.58 3.37 9.78
CA ALA A 38 -19.36 2.45 8.67
C ALA A 38 -17.98 1.77 8.74
N LEU A 39 -16.93 2.50 9.13
CA LEU A 39 -15.61 1.91 9.37
C LEU A 39 -15.62 0.90 10.53
N SER A 40 -16.39 1.17 11.59
CA SER A 40 -16.55 0.24 12.71
C SER A 40 -17.32 -1.01 12.29
N ASP A 41 -18.39 -0.85 11.51
CA ASP A 41 -19.17 -1.96 10.97
C ASP A 41 -18.31 -2.84 10.05
N ILE A 42 -17.46 -2.25 9.19
CA ILE A 42 -16.48 -3.00 8.37
C ILE A 42 -15.58 -3.85 9.28
N LYS A 43 -14.96 -3.24 10.30
CA LYS A 43 -14.08 -3.96 11.24
C LYS A 43 -14.77 -5.16 11.88
N ASP A 44 -16.00 -4.99 12.38
CA ASP A 44 -16.73 -6.05 13.09
C ASP A 44 -17.18 -7.18 12.15
N GLN A 45 -17.59 -6.84 10.93
CA GLN A 45 -17.91 -7.82 9.90
C GLN A 45 -16.66 -8.58 9.41
N LEU A 46 -15.52 -7.92 9.28
CA LEU A 46 -14.24 -8.55 8.93
C LEU A 46 -13.77 -9.55 10.02
N ARG A 47 -14.02 -9.27 11.30
CA ARG A 47 -13.78 -10.22 12.39
C ARG A 47 -14.68 -11.45 12.27
N SER A 48 -15.94 -11.26 11.88
CA SER A 48 -16.89 -12.34 11.65
C SER A 48 -16.48 -13.20 10.44
N LEU A 49 -16.06 -12.56 9.34
CA LEU A 49 -15.50 -13.22 8.16
C LEU A 49 -14.26 -14.05 8.50
N SER A 50 -13.32 -13.49 9.26
CA SER A 50 -12.14 -14.22 9.74
C SER A 50 -12.52 -15.47 10.51
N SER A 51 -13.50 -15.35 11.40
CA SER A 51 -14.00 -16.48 12.21
C SER A 51 -14.65 -17.56 11.34
N LYS A 52 -15.37 -17.17 10.28
CA LYS A 52 -15.97 -18.09 9.31
C LYS A 52 -14.89 -18.83 8.52
N VAL A 53 -13.98 -18.12 7.85
CA VAL A 53 -12.91 -18.72 7.04
C VAL A 53 -12.02 -19.63 7.90
N ARG A 54 -11.72 -19.23 9.13
CA ARG A 54 -10.96 -20.08 10.06
C ARG A 54 -11.59 -21.46 10.25
N ARG A 55 -12.92 -21.51 10.42
CA ARG A 55 -13.66 -22.77 10.56
C ARG A 55 -13.71 -23.55 9.26
N ASP A 56 -14.06 -22.88 8.16
CA ASP A 56 -14.26 -23.51 6.85
C ASP A 56 -12.97 -24.18 6.33
N TYR A 57 -11.80 -23.61 6.66
CA TYR A 57 -10.50 -24.13 6.23
C TYR A 57 -9.68 -24.79 7.36
N SER A 58 -10.27 -24.97 8.54
CA SER A 58 -9.59 -25.59 9.70
C SER A 58 -8.23 -24.96 10.05
N LEU A 59 -8.15 -23.63 9.99
CA LEU A 59 -6.93 -22.88 10.28
C LEU A 59 -6.64 -22.82 11.79
N LYS A 60 -5.40 -22.50 12.16
CA LYS A 60 -4.97 -22.44 13.57
C LYS A 60 -5.80 -21.42 14.36
N PRO A 61 -6.25 -21.76 15.59
CA PRO A 61 -7.10 -20.87 16.40
C PRO A 61 -6.49 -19.51 16.72
N ASP A 62 -5.18 -19.47 16.96
CA ASP A 62 -4.49 -18.27 17.44
C ASP A 62 -3.77 -17.50 16.33
N GLU A 63 -3.79 -18.00 15.09
CA GLU A 63 -3.16 -17.33 13.96
C GLU A 63 -4.04 -16.17 13.46
N PRO A 64 -3.53 -14.91 13.48
CA PRO A 64 -4.23 -13.80 12.86
C PRO A 64 -4.43 -14.07 11.36
N LEU A 65 -5.64 -13.80 10.85
CA LEU A 65 -5.96 -14.01 9.44
C LEU A 65 -5.98 -12.69 8.65
N MET A 66 -6.31 -11.59 9.32
CA MET A 66 -6.29 -10.26 8.73
C MET A 66 -6.14 -9.19 9.81
N PHE A 67 -5.73 -8.00 9.39
CA PHE A 67 -5.75 -6.77 10.17
C PHE A 67 -6.54 -5.70 9.43
N PHE A 68 -7.21 -4.82 10.18
CA PHE A 68 -7.89 -3.63 9.67
C PHE A 68 -7.47 -2.43 10.52
N TYR A 69 -7.10 -1.32 9.89
CA TYR A 69 -6.76 -0.09 10.58
C TYR A 69 -7.00 1.15 9.71
N VAL A 70 -7.15 2.29 10.38
CA VAL A 70 -7.30 3.62 9.76
C VAL A 70 -5.92 4.21 9.53
N LYS A 71 -5.68 4.86 8.39
CA LYS A 71 -4.38 5.44 8.03
C LYS A 71 -4.55 6.82 7.39
N GLY A 72 -3.48 7.31 6.76
CA GLY A 72 -3.52 8.55 5.99
C GLY A 72 -3.50 9.81 6.84
N GLY A 73 -3.88 10.93 6.21
CA GLY A 73 -3.72 12.27 6.80
C GLY A 73 -4.61 12.50 8.02
N ASN A 74 -5.88 12.11 7.95
CA ASN A 74 -6.82 12.26 9.07
C ASN A 74 -6.42 11.41 10.28
N ALA A 75 -5.85 10.21 10.08
CA ALA A 75 -5.34 9.40 11.19
C ALA A 75 -4.18 10.11 11.91
N LEU A 76 -3.26 10.69 11.14
CA LEU A 76 -2.16 11.49 11.71
C LEU A 76 -2.67 12.73 12.44
N ASP A 77 -3.63 13.46 11.85
CA ASP A 77 -4.24 14.64 12.48
C ASP A 77 -4.94 14.24 13.79
N ALA A 78 -5.67 13.13 13.82
CA ALA A 78 -6.30 12.61 15.03
C ALA A 78 -5.29 12.29 16.15
N LEU A 79 -4.10 11.77 15.80
CA LEU A 79 -3.04 11.48 16.78
C LEU A 79 -2.36 12.75 17.29
N LEU A 80 -2.12 13.74 16.42
CA LEU A 80 -1.38 14.96 16.76
C LEU A 80 -2.25 16.00 17.47
N GLU A 81 -3.52 16.09 17.12
CA GLU A 81 -4.44 17.15 17.57
C GLU A 81 -5.33 16.71 18.73
N ARG A 82 -5.10 15.53 19.31
CA ARG A 82 -5.87 15.01 20.45
C ARG A 82 -5.86 16.01 21.62
N PRO A 83 -7.01 16.59 22.01
CA PRO A 83 -7.07 17.49 23.16
C PRO A 83 -6.75 16.77 24.48
N ALA A 84 -6.21 17.50 25.45
CA ALA A 84 -5.81 16.98 26.76
C ALA A 84 -6.96 16.81 27.77
N ASP A 85 -8.18 17.31 27.49
CA ASP A 85 -9.37 17.25 28.38
C ASP A 85 -10.62 16.70 27.64
N PRO A 86 -11.57 16.02 28.31
CA PRO A 86 -12.44 15.01 27.70
C PRO A 86 -13.82 15.50 27.19
N PRO A 87 -14.41 14.89 26.13
CA PRO A 87 -13.78 14.89 24.82
C PRO A 87 -14.77 15.12 23.65
N PRO A 88 -14.39 15.82 22.57
CA PRO A 88 -14.83 15.43 21.24
C PRO A 88 -14.12 14.10 20.90
N THR A 89 -14.83 13.17 20.26
CA THR A 89 -14.29 11.83 19.97
C THR A 89 -13.13 11.92 18.98
N LEU A 90 -12.16 11.00 19.03
CA LEU A 90 -10.93 10.99 18.22
C LEU A 90 -11.20 11.13 16.71
N PHE A 91 -12.39 10.73 16.27
CA PHE A 91 -12.83 10.74 14.88
C PHE A 91 -13.71 11.94 14.49
N ASP A 92 -13.93 12.89 15.41
CA ASP A 92 -14.68 14.15 15.18
C ASP A 92 -13.80 15.30 14.66
N PHE A 93 -12.52 15.05 14.39
CA PHE A 93 -11.57 16.04 13.87
C PHE A 93 -11.12 15.71 12.45
N GLY A 94 -10.56 16.71 11.76
CA GLY A 94 -10.06 16.60 10.39
C GLY A 94 -11.07 17.05 9.33
N ARG A 95 -10.58 17.18 8.10
CA ARG A 95 -11.38 17.59 6.92
C ARG A 95 -11.10 16.72 5.69
N SER A 96 -10.23 15.71 5.76
CA SER A 96 -10.04 14.79 4.63
C SER A 96 -11.07 13.66 4.67
N ASP A 97 -11.04 12.83 3.64
CA ASP A 97 -11.52 11.46 3.64
C ASP A 97 -10.80 10.57 4.68
N TRP A 98 -11.39 9.42 4.98
CA TRP A 98 -10.77 8.39 5.80
C TRP A 98 -10.14 7.30 4.96
N ASP A 99 -8.82 7.28 4.92
CA ASP A 99 -8.04 6.17 4.38
C ASP A 99 -8.01 5.01 5.38
N THR A 100 -8.19 3.79 4.89
CA THR A 100 -8.09 2.56 5.70
C THR A 100 -7.39 1.46 4.92
N GLN A 101 -6.93 0.44 5.64
CA GLN A 101 -6.25 -0.69 5.05
C GLN A 101 -6.71 -2.01 5.67
N VAL A 102 -7.00 -2.99 4.81
CA VAL A 102 -7.20 -4.39 5.19
C VAL A 102 -5.98 -5.17 4.72
N VAL A 103 -5.32 -5.89 5.62
CA VAL A 103 -4.14 -6.70 5.32
C VAL A 103 -4.49 -8.15 5.62
N ILE A 104 -4.47 -9.00 4.60
CA ILE A 104 -4.71 -10.44 4.75
C ILE A 104 -3.38 -11.14 4.98
N ASN A 105 -3.37 -12.18 5.82
CA ASN A 105 -2.20 -12.99 6.09
C ASN A 105 -1.68 -13.62 4.78
N PRO A 106 -0.49 -13.24 4.28
CA PRO A 106 0.02 -13.76 3.02
C PRO A 106 0.55 -15.21 3.15
N TRP A 107 0.61 -15.75 4.37
CA TRP A 107 1.22 -17.04 4.68
C TRP A 107 0.22 -18.18 4.92
N ILE A 108 -1.08 -17.89 4.93
CA ILE A 108 -2.12 -18.95 5.03
C ILE A 108 -2.31 -19.63 3.66
N PRO A 109 -2.97 -20.81 3.60
CA PRO A 109 -3.20 -21.49 2.32
C PRO A 109 -3.96 -20.62 1.29
N ILE A 110 -3.59 -20.73 0.02
CA ILE A 110 -4.18 -19.94 -1.09
C ILE A 110 -5.72 -19.97 -1.09
N PRO A 111 -6.41 -21.13 -0.94
CA PRO A 111 -7.86 -21.15 -0.91
C PRO A 111 -8.48 -20.30 0.22
N ALA A 112 -7.81 -20.22 1.37
CA ALA A 112 -8.25 -19.36 2.46
C ALA A 112 -7.98 -17.87 2.16
N GLN A 113 -6.85 -17.55 1.51
CA GLN A 113 -6.58 -16.18 1.04
C GLN A 113 -7.66 -15.73 0.04
N ASP A 114 -8.02 -16.57 -0.92
CA ASP A 114 -9.03 -16.27 -1.93
C ASP A 114 -10.41 -16.01 -1.29
N ALA A 115 -10.80 -16.84 -0.32
CA ALA A 115 -12.03 -16.65 0.45
C ALA A 115 -12.03 -15.34 1.25
N LEU A 116 -10.89 -14.93 1.83
CA LEU A 116 -10.78 -13.66 2.55
C LEU A 116 -10.82 -12.47 1.59
N HIS A 117 -10.10 -12.51 0.47
CA HIS A 117 -10.13 -11.43 -0.52
C HIS A 117 -11.54 -11.21 -1.09
N GLY A 118 -12.23 -12.30 -1.48
CA GLY A 118 -13.61 -12.22 -1.94
C GLY A 118 -14.56 -11.71 -0.85
N GLY A 119 -14.46 -12.26 0.37
CA GLY A 119 -15.31 -11.83 1.48
C GLY A 119 -15.06 -10.38 1.93
N VAL A 120 -13.84 -9.87 1.82
CA VAL A 120 -13.51 -8.46 2.10
C VAL A 120 -14.18 -7.54 1.08
N GLU A 121 -14.15 -7.89 -0.22
CA GLU A 121 -14.87 -7.14 -1.25
C GLU A 121 -16.38 -7.08 -0.93
N ASP A 122 -16.99 -8.21 -0.58
CA ASP A 122 -18.42 -8.29 -0.25
C ASP A 122 -18.77 -7.42 0.97
N VAL A 123 -18.03 -7.58 2.08
CA VAL A 123 -18.24 -6.83 3.33
C VAL A 123 -18.11 -5.32 3.09
N VAL A 124 -17.05 -4.88 2.41
CA VAL A 124 -16.81 -3.46 2.18
C VAL A 124 -17.90 -2.85 1.30
N ILE A 125 -18.31 -3.53 0.22
CA ILE A 125 -19.37 -3.05 -0.67
C ILE A 125 -20.72 -2.99 0.06
N GLU A 126 -21.07 -4.01 0.84
CA GLU A 126 -22.33 -4.06 1.57
C GLU A 126 -22.43 -2.92 2.59
N VAL A 127 -21.39 -2.74 3.41
CA VAL A 127 -21.35 -1.67 4.41
C VAL A 127 -21.34 -0.29 3.74
N MET A 128 -20.59 -0.10 2.65
CA MET A 128 -20.59 1.16 1.89
C MET A 128 -21.96 1.49 1.29
N ARG A 129 -22.71 0.50 0.80
CA ARG A 129 -24.09 0.70 0.30
C ARG A 129 -25.02 1.17 1.41
N GLY A 130 -24.97 0.51 2.58
CA GLY A 130 -25.76 0.90 3.75
C GLY A 130 -25.40 2.31 4.25
N ALA A 131 -24.11 2.60 4.38
CA ALA A 131 -23.60 3.91 4.75
C ALA A 131 -24.04 5.00 3.77
N GLY A 132 -23.99 4.72 2.46
CA GLY A 132 -24.40 5.67 1.44
C GLY A 132 -25.87 6.10 1.55
N LEU A 133 -26.77 5.17 1.85
CA LEU A 133 -28.19 5.50 2.10
C LEU A 133 -28.36 6.39 3.33
N ASN A 134 -27.65 6.09 4.43
CA ASN A 134 -27.71 6.88 5.64
C ASN A 134 -27.12 8.29 5.44
N ILE A 135 -26.03 8.42 4.68
CA ILE A 135 -25.45 9.72 4.33
C ILE A 135 -26.44 10.56 3.52
N ALA A 136 -27.11 9.97 2.53
CA ALA A 136 -28.15 10.67 1.77
C ALA A 136 -29.31 11.11 2.67
N LEU A 137 -29.70 10.29 3.65
CA LEU A 137 -30.72 10.66 4.64
C LEU A 137 -30.27 11.88 5.45
N GLU A 138 -29.06 11.86 6.02
CA GLU A 138 -28.56 13.00 6.81
C GLU A 138 -28.47 14.29 5.98
N ILE A 139 -28.01 14.21 4.73
CA ILE A 139 -27.95 15.38 3.83
C ILE A 139 -29.36 15.89 3.50
N SER A 140 -30.37 15.02 3.43
CA SER A 140 -31.76 15.41 3.13
C SER A 140 -32.40 16.25 4.23
N LEU A 141 -31.85 16.20 5.45
CA LEU A 141 -32.30 16.99 6.59
C LEU A 141 -31.75 18.42 6.55
N CYS A 142 -30.69 18.67 5.78
CA CYS A 142 -30.13 20.00 5.60
C CYS A 142 -31.05 20.88 4.73
N ALA A 143 -31.12 22.17 5.03
CA ALA A 143 -31.75 23.13 4.12
C ALA A 143 -31.04 23.07 2.75
N PRO A 144 -31.75 23.20 1.59
CA PRO A 144 -31.13 23.06 0.27
C PRO A 144 -29.91 23.98 0.05
N ALA A 145 -29.95 25.21 0.60
CA ALA A 145 -28.84 26.17 0.52
C ALA A 145 -27.62 25.80 1.38
N GLN A 146 -27.77 24.86 2.31
CA GLN A 146 -26.74 24.35 3.21
C GLN A 146 -26.31 22.92 2.83
N SER A 147 -26.82 22.37 1.73
CA SER A 147 -26.44 21.03 1.32
C SER A 147 -24.98 21.00 0.83
N PRO A 148 -24.16 20.03 1.27
CA PRO A 148 -22.82 19.84 0.72
C PRO A 148 -22.83 19.39 -0.75
N LEU A 149 -24.00 19.04 -1.30
CA LEU A 149 -24.20 18.61 -2.69
C LEU A 149 -24.75 19.72 -3.59
N ALA A 150 -24.99 20.92 -3.04
CA ALA A 150 -25.45 22.06 -3.82
C ALA A 150 -24.39 22.46 -4.86
N GLY A 151 -24.86 22.79 -6.07
CA GLY A 151 -23.98 23.31 -7.13
C GLY A 151 -23.30 24.59 -6.66
N GLN A 152 -21.98 24.68 -6.87
CA GLN A 152 -21.18 25.79 -6.37
C GLN A 152 -20.22 26.34 -7.42
N VAL A 153 -19.99 27.65 -7.36
CA VAL A 153 -18.97 28.32 -8.18
C VAL A 153 -17.64 28.22 -7.45
N VAL A 154 -16.63 27.68 -8.12
CA VAL A 154 -15.28 27.51 -7.56
C VAL A 154 -14.33 28.51 -8.19
N ASP A 155 -13.56 29.20 -7.35
CA ASP A 155 -12.47 30.06 -7.81
C ASP A 155 -11.23 29.23 -8.14
N LEU A 156 -10.84 29.27 -9.41
CA LEU A 156 -9.67 28.57 -9.95
C LEU A 156 -8.45 29.48 -10.12
N ALA A 157 -8.46 30.72 -9.61
CA ALA A 157 -7.27 31.58 -9.59
C ALA A 157 -6.01 30.94 -8.95
N PRO A 158 -6.12 30.04 -7.94
CA PRO A 158 -4.96 29.37 -7.36
C PRO A 158 -4.32 28.26 -8.21
N VAL A 159 -4.92 27.90 -9.35
CA VAL A 159 -4.41 26.87 -10.26
C VAL A 159 -4.12 27.48 -11.63
N ASP A 160 -3.05 27.02 -12.28
CA ASP A 160 -2.61 27.52 -13.58
C ASP A 160 -3.46 26.94 -14.72
N ILE A 161 -4.74 27.33 -14.79
CA ILE A 161 -5.69 26.93 -15.83
C ILE A 161 -6.23 28.15 -16.57
N HIS A 162 -6.39 28.03 -17.89
CA HIS A 162 -7.00 29.10 -18.69
C HIS A 162 -8.48 29.24 -18.33
N VAL A 163 -8.85 30.39 -17.76
CA VAL A 163 -10.24 30.77 -17.50
C VAL A 163 -10.74 31.60 -18.69
N PRO A 164 -11.77 31.14 -19.43
CA PRO A 164 -12.33 31.93 -20.52
C PRO A 164 -12.87 33.29 -20.02
N PRO A 165 -12.70 34.39 -20.78
CA PRO A 165 -13.14 35.72 -20.34
C PRO A 165 -14.62 35.78 -19.95
N GLY A 166 -14.91 36.31 -18.77
CA GLY A 166 -16.27 36.46 -18.25
C GLY A 166 -16.97 35.15 -17.89
N GLN A 167 -16.23 34.04 -17.75
CA GLN A 167 -16.76 32.75 -17.31
C GLN A 167 -16.31 32.39 -15.90
N GLN A 168 -17.13 31.58 -15.24
CA GLN A 168 -16.90 31.01 -13.92
C GLN A 168 -16.93 29.49 -13.99
N CYS A 169 -16.23 28.81 -13.08
CA CYS A 169 -16.27 27.36 -12.96
C CYS A 169 -17.46 26.96 -12.07
N LEU A 170 -18.51 26.41 -12.67
CA LEU A 170 -19.65 25.85 -11.94
C LEU A 170 -19.45 24.34 -11.79
N VAL A 171 -19.51 23.87 -10.54
CA VAL A 171 -19.34 22.47 -10.17
C VAL A 171 -20.68 21.91 -9.70
N THR A 172 -21.10 20.80 -10.29
CA THR A 172 -22.40 20.15 -10.02
C THR A 172 -22.24 18.67 -9.73
N CYS A 173 -22.97 18.17 -8.74
CA CYS A 173 -22.95 16.77 -8.35
C CYS A 173 -23.76 15.92 -9.34
N ASP A 174 -23.26 14.73 -9.70
CA ASP A 174 -23.96 13.83 -10.60
C ASP A 174 -25.25 13.30 -9.97
N ASN A 175 -26.29 13.20 -10.78
CA ASN A 175 -27.52 12.50 -10.43
C ASN A 175 -28.03 11.71 -11.65
N PRO A 176 -28.02 10.36 -11.63
CA PRO A 176 -27.71 9.50 -10.48
C PRO A 176 -26.19 9.34 -10.22
N GLN A 177 -25.85 8.96 -8.99
CA GLN A 177 -24.55 8.38 -8.65
C GLN A 177 -24.53 6.89 -9.01
N ALA A 178 -23.36 6.33 -9.27
CA ALA A 178 -23.22 4.97 -9.79
C ALA A 178 -22.23 4.12 -9.01
N PHE A 179 -22.44 2.81 -9.05
CA PHE A 179 -21.39 1.82 -8.77
C PHE A 179 -20.48 1.69 -10.01
N ARG A 180 -19.16 1.78 -9.83
CA ARG A 180 -18.17 1.71 -10.93
C ARG A 180 -17.08 0.70 -10.60
N LYS A 181 -16.84 -0.27 -11.48
CA LYS A 181 -15.72 -1.21 -11.37
C LYS A 181 -14.68 -0.90 -12.45
N VAL A 182 -13.47 -0.56 -12.03
CA VAL A 182 -12.33 -0.22 -12.89
C VAL A 182 -11.35 -1.39 -12.84
N TYR A 183 -11.29 -2.17 -13.92
CA TYR A 183 -10.41 -3.33 -14.04
C TYR A 183 -9.02 -2.96 -14.57
N GLU A 184 -8.02 -3.76 -14.23
CA GLU A 184 -6.68 -3.66 -14.80
C GLU A 184 -6.68 -3.88 -16.33
N ARG A 185 -5.90 -3.08 -17.06
CA ARG A 185 -5.70 -3.20 -18.52
C ARG A 185 -5.17 -4.57 -18.98
N ASN A 186 -4.49 -5.31 -18.09
CA ASN A 186 -3.90 -6.62 -18.39
C ASN A 186 -4.87 -7.80 -18.21
N ARG A 187 -6.06 -7.59 -17.62
CA ARG A 187 -7.17 -8.53 -17.81
C ARG A 187 -7.62 -8.38 -19.27
N ALA A 188 -7.35 -9.39 -20.09
CA ALA A 188 -7.79 -9.40 -21.49
C ALA A 188 -9.30 -9.10 -21.55
N GLY A 189 -9.67 -8.02 -22.25
CA GLY A 189 -11.06 -7.56 -22.38
C GLY A 189 -11.38 -6.34 -21.50
N LEU A 190 -11.01 -5.15 -21.96
CA LEU A 190 -11.52 -3.89 -21.42
C LEU A 190 -12.96 -3.68 -21.89
N HIS A 191 -13.91 -4.14 -21.09
CA HIS A 191 -15.24 -3.55 -21.05
C HIS A 191 -15.41 -2.86 -19.69
N LEU A 192 -15.79 -1.59 -19.70
CA LEU A 192 -16.48 -0.97 -18.56
C LEU A 192 -17.72 -1.85 -18.29
N PHE A 193 -17.69 -2.67 -17.24
CA PHE A 193 -18.91 -3.35 -16.82
C PHE A 193 -19.73 -2.35 -15.99
N THR A 194 -20.80 -1.87 -16.63
CA THR A 194 -22.06 -1.32 -16.12
C THR A 194 -22.00 -0.40 -14.90
N SER A 195 -22.20 0.90 -15.15
CA SER A 195 -22.71 1.85 -14.17
C SER A 195 -24.12 1.46 -13.77
N GLU A 196 -24.28 0.70 -12.69
CA GLU A 196 -25.59 0.55 -12.06
C GLU A 196 -25.86 1.82 -11.24
N PRO A 197 -26.97 2.55 -11.51
CA PRO A 197 -27.41 3.61 -10.62
C PRO A 197 -27.64 3.03 -9.23
N LEU A 198 -27.08 3.67 -8.21
CA LEU A 198 -27.39 3.27 -6.84
C LEU A 198 -28.83 3.70 -6.53
N LYS A 199 -29.64 2.74 -6.07
CA LYS A 199 -31.05 3.00 -5.73
C LYS A 199 -31.12 4.03 -4.61
N GLY A 200 -31.85 5.12 -4.85
CA GLY A 200 -32.10 6.17 -3.86
C GLY A 200 -33.18 5.80 -2.85
N ILE A 201 -33.35 6.65 -1.84
CA ILE A 201 -34.41 6.55 -0.83
C ILE A 201 -35.77 6.59 -1.54
N GLY A 202 -36.62 5.58 -1.30
CA GLY A 202 -37.96 5.48 -1.90
C GLY A 202 -38.05 4.75 -3.26
N SER A 203 -36.96 4.13 -3.74
CA SER A 203 -36.92 3.38 -5.02
C SER A 203 -37.57 1.98 -4.97
N SER A 204 -38.68 1.81 -4.26
CA SER A 204 -39.52 0.61 -4.41
C SER A 204 -40.34 0.74 -5.69
N GLY A 205 -40.09 -0.15 -6.66
CA GLY A 205 -40.76 -0.14 -7.95
C GLY A 205 -42.27 -0.01 -7.81
N ALA A 206 -42.85 0.94 -8.54
CA ALA A 206 -44.29 1.08 -8.64
C ALA A 206 -44.86 -0.24 -9.20
N VAL A 207 -45.62 -0.96 -8.37
CA VAL A 207 -46.50 -2.03 -8.84
C VAL A 207 -47.50 -1.37 -9.81
N PRO A 208 -47.65 -1.85 -11.06
CA PRO A 208 -48.59 -1.24 -11.98
C PRO A 208 -50.01 -1.54 -11.50
N VAL A 209 -50.65 -0.54 -10.88
CA VAL A 209 -52.09 -0.55 -10.63
C VAL A 209 -52.77 -0.11 -11.93
N PRO A 210 -53.80 -0.83 -12.43
CA PRO A 210 -54.48 -0.45 -13.66
C PRO A 210 -55.21 0.89 -13.49
N PRO A 211 -55.33 1.69 -14.57
CA PRO A 211 -55.75 3.09 -14.47
C PRO A 211 -57.23 3.20 -14.10
N ILE A 212 -57.49 3.84 -12.96
CA ILE A 212 -58.81 4.39 -12.62
C ILE A 212 -58.88 5.80 -13.25
N PRO A 213 -59.95 6.19 -13.96
CA PRO A 213 -60.08 7.54 -14.49
C PRO A 213 -60.26 8.54 -13.34
N LEU A 214 -59.33 9.50 -13.20
CA LEU A 214 -59.42 10.58 -12.22
C LEU A 214 -59.80 11.93 -12.89
N PRO A 215 -60.55 12.81 -12.16
CA PRO A 215 -60.95 14.16 -12.60
C PRO A 215 -59.76 15.13 -12.70
N PRO A 216 -59.94 16.33 -13.32
CA PRO A 216 -58.83 17.20 -13.74
C PRO A 216 -57.90 17.65 -12.60
N PRO A 217 -56.61 17.89 -12.90
CA PRO A 217 -55.58 18.05 -11.89
C PRO A 217 -55.69 19.41 -11.17
N PRO A 218 -55.48 19.45 -9.84
CA PRO A 218 -55.15 20.70 -9.16
C PRO A 218 -53.77 21.19 -9.62
N LEU A 219 -53.54 22.51 -9.48
CA LEU A 219 -52.31 23.24 -9.82
C LEU A 219 -51.02 22.48 -9.43
N PRO A 220 -49.90 22.67 -10.16
CA PRO A 220 -48.67 21.95 -9.90
C PRO A 220 -48.12 22.34 -8.53
N VAL A 221 -48.43 21.53 -7.52
CA VAL A 221 -47.66 21.46 -6.29
C VAL A 221 -46.28 20.99 -6.73
N GLN A 222 -45.24 21.82 -6.53
CA GLN A 222 -43.87 21.40 -6.76
C GLN A 222 -43.69 20.02 -6.12
N PRO A 223 -43.20 19.00 -6.86
CA PRO A 223 -42.91 17.72 -6.24
C PRO A 223 -41.96 17.99 -5.06
N PRO A 224 -42.15 17.31 -3.92
CA PRO A 224 -41.22 17.44 -2.80
C PRO A 224 -39.79 17.24 -3.34
N PRO A 225 -38.80 18.01 -2.85
CA PRO A 225 -37.43 17.90 -3.33
C PRO A 225 -37.02 16.43 -3.26
N ALA A 226 -36.64 15.88 -4.42
CA ALA A 226 -36.19 14.50 -4.48
C ALA A 226 -35.03 14.32 -3.48
N PRO A 227 -35.03 13.27 -2.66
CA PRO A 227 -33.94 13.04 -1.72
C PRO A 227 -32.62 13.00 -2.50
N PRO A 228 -31.53 13.54 -1.92
CA PRO A 228 -30.22 13.53 -2.57
C PRO A 228 -29.82 12.09 -2.92
N PRO A 229 -29.09 11.87 -4.03
CA PRO A 229 -28.63 10.53 -4.36
C PRO A 229 -27.65 10.02 -3.29
N PRO A 230 -27.62 8.70 -3.01
CA PRO A 230 -26.54 8.13 -2.22
C PRO A 230 -25.19 8.32 -2.93
N PRO A 231 -24.07 8.44 -2.20
CA PRO A 231 -22.74 8.50 -2.80
C PRO A 231 -22.48 7.26 -3.65
N GLY A 232 -21.70 7.45 -4.72
CA GLY A 232 -21.21 6.38 -5.58
C GLY A 232 -20.20 5.49 -4.88
N ILE A 233 -20.01 4.28 -5.43
CA ILE A 233 -18.99 3.33 -4.99
C ILE A 233 -18.06 3.04 -6.16
N ILE A 234 -16.76 3.15 -5.96
CA ILE A 234 -15.74 2.86 -6.96
C ILE A 234 -14.87 1.70 -6.46
N LEU A 235 -14.88 0.60 -7.19
CA LEU A 235 -13.90 -0.48 -7.03
C LEU A 235 -12.83 -0.28 -8.10
N ASN A 236 -11.61 0.05 -7.68
CA ASN A 236 -10.48 0.25 -8.56
C ASN A 236 -9.44 -0.86 -8.37
N ASP A 237 -9.52 -1.82 -9.28
CA ASP A 237 -8.59 -2.94 -9.45
C ASP A 237 -7.43 -2.56 -10.40
N GLY A 238 -7.27 -1.28 -10.76
CA GLY A 238 -6.15 -0.79 -11.56
C GLY A 238 -5.00 -0.18 -10.75
N ILE A 239 -5.18 0.09 -9.45
CA ILE A 239 -4.17 0.75 -8.60
C ILE A 239 -3.23 -0.31 -8.03
N LYS A 240 -2.22 -0.74 -8.80
CA LYS A 240 -1.18 -1.63 -8.27
C LYS A 240 -0.30 -0.91 -7.23
N PRO A 241 0.11 -1.59 -6.15
CA PRO A 241 -0.05 -3.03 -5.83
C PRO A 241 -1.33 -3.37 -5.04
N PHE A 242 -2.32 -2.47 -4.95
CA PHE A 242 -3.51 -2.61 -4.12
C PHE A 242 -4.79 -2.89 -4.95
N VAL A 243 -5.87 -3.16 -4.23
CA VAL A 243 -7.24 -2.95 -4.68
C VAL A 243 -7.82 -1.83 -3.81
N LEU A 244 -8.48 -0.85 -4.43
CA LEU A 244 -9.11 0.27 -3.73
C LEU A 244 -10.64 0.17 -3.84
N TYR A 245 -11.32 0.22 -2.71
CA TYR A 245 -12.76 0.42 -2.61
C TYR A 245 -13.01 1.82 -2.07
N ARG A 246 -13.83 2.60 -2.76
CA ARG A 246 -14.05 4.01 -2.42
C ARG A 246 -15.52 4.34 -2.36
N LEU A 247 -15.92 5.05 -1.32
CA LEU A 247 -17.22 5.71 -1.19
C LEU A 247 -17.05 7.21 -1.43
N GLY A 248 -17.84 7.78 -2.32
CA GLY A 248 -17.75 9.21 -2.62
C GLY A 248 -18.73 9.69 -3.67
N TYR A 249 -18.86 10.99 -3.80
CA TYR A 249 -19.69 11.61 -4.83
C TYR A 249 -18.86 11.94 -6.07
N THR A 250 -19.43 11.67 -7.23
CA THR A 250 -18.89 12.12 -8.52
C THR A 250 -19.49 13.47 -8.89
N TRP A 251 -18.64 14.38 -9.37
CA TRP A 251 -18.97 15.74 -9.77
C TRP A 251 -18.39 16.04 -11.15
N HIS A 252 -18.97 17.04 -11.82
CA HIS A 252 -18.42 17.62 -13.04
C HIS A 252 -18.31 19.15 -12.89
N ALA A 253 -17.28 19.70 -13.54
CA ALA A 253 -17.03 21.13 -13.59
C ALA A 253 -17.16 21.63 -15.02
N ARG A 254 -17.82 22.76 -15.21
CA ARG A 254 -18.07 23.40 -16.51
C ARG A 254 -17.87 24.90 -16.45
N TRP A 255 -17.53 25.49 -17.59
CA TRP A 255 -17.45 26.94 -17.73
C TRP A 255 -18.84 27.54 -17.99
N VAL A 256 -19.21 28.58 -17.25
CA VAL A 256 -20.50 29.28 -17.41
C VAL A 256 -20.35 30.79 -17.38
N LYS A 257 -21.10 31.50 -18.22
CA LYS A 257 -21.20 32.99 -18.20
C LYS A 257 -22.14 33.49 -17.10
N ASP A 258 -23.23 32.77 -16.88
CA ASP A 258 -24.18 33.01 -15.78
C ASP A 258 -24.45 31.65 -15.10
N PRO A 259 -24.13 31.50 -13.81
CA PRO A 259 -24.42 30.28 -13.04
C PRO A 259 -25.91 29.89 -13.01
N LYS A 260 -26.83 30.83 -13.30
CA LYS A 260 -28.27 30.61 -13.33
C LYS A 260 -28.82 30.27 -14.72
N ALA A 261 -28.03 30.39 -15.78
CA ALA A 261 -28.46 30.12 -17.16
C ALA A 261 -28.41 28.62 -17.51
N PRO A 262 -29.24 28.15 -18.45
CA PRO A 262 -29.12 26.79 -18.99
C PRO A 262 -27.75 26.59 -19.67
N ALA A 263 -27.23 25.37 -19.54
CA ALA A 263 -25.84 24.96 -19.78
C ALA A 263 -25.18 25.47 -21.08
N GLY A 264 -23.90 25.86 -20.99
CA GLY A 264 -22.92 25.66 -22.07
C GLY A 264 -22.19 24.32 -21.88
N ASP A 265 -21.66 23.78 -22.97
CA ASP A 265 -21.19 22.38 -23.07
C ASP A 265 -19.71 22.14 -22.73
N ASP A 266 -18.91 23.17 -22.45
CA ASP A 266 -17.46 22.99 -22.31
C ASP A 266 -17.04 22.55 -20.88
N PRO A 267 -16.51 21.33 -20.70
CA PRO A 267 -16.04 20.86 -19.40
C PRO A 267 -14.73 21.57 -19.02
N VAL A 268 -14.58 21.90 -17.74
CA VAL A 268 -13.32 22.41 -17.17
C VAL A 268 -12.26 21.30 -17.15
N THR A 269 -12.70 20.05 -16.92
CA THR A 269 -11.83 18.88 -16.86
C THR A 269 -12.44 17.71 -17.62
N PRO A 270 -11.68 16.95 -18.43
CA PRO A 270 -12.22 15.85 -19.22
C PRO A 270 -12.55 14.59 -18.39
N ARG A 271 -12.18 14.58 -17.11
CA ARG A 271 -12.43 13.49 -16.17
C ARG A 271 -13.39 13.93 -15.06
N PRO A 272 -14.19 13.01 -14.50
CA PRO A 272 -15.01 13.32 -13.33
C PRO A 272 -14.16 13.70 -12.11
N ILE A 273 -14.70 14.59 -11.28
CA ILE A 273 -14.14 15.02 -10.00
C ILE A 273 -14.71 14.13 -8.90
N LEU A 274 -13.86 13.68 -7.97
CA LEU A 274 -14.28 12.83 -6.86
C LEU A 274 -14.27 13.63 -5.55
N MET A 275 -15.38 13.57 -4.82
CA MET A 275 -15.51 14.00 -3.43
C MET A 275 -15.50 12.76 -2.55
N GLU A 276 -14.39 12.55 -1.84
CA GLU A 276 -14.04 11.28 -1.18
C GLU A 276 -14.56 11.26 0.27
N LEU A 277 -15.04 10.11 0.73
CA LEU A 277 -15.52 9.90 2.10
C LEU A 277 -14.74 8.79 2.80
N ILE A 278 -14.66 7.62 2.16
CA ILE A 278 -13.98 6.43 2.68
C ILE A 278 -13.16 5.81 1.56
N ASP A 279 -11.90 5.52 1.86
CA ASP A 279 -11.03 4.68 1.05
C ASP A 279 -10.63 3.44 1.84
N VAL A 280 -10.91 2.25 1.29
CA VAL A 280 -10.45 0.97 1.83
C VAL A 280 -9.48 0.36 0.84
N THR A 281 -8.23 0.17 1.26
CA THR A 281 -7.18 -0.45 0.43
C THR A 281 -6.86 -1.86 0.91
N THR A 282 -6.74 -2.80 -0.01
CA THR A 282 -6.28 -4.17 0.29
C THR A 282 -5.06 -4.48 -0.58
N PRO A 283 -3.87 -4.79 -0.03
CA PRO A 283 -2.73 -5.26 -0.82
C PRO A 283 -3.13 -6.49 -1.62
N ARG A 284 -2.68 -6.59 -2.88
CA ARG A 284 -2.94 -7.81 -3.67
C ARG A 284 -2.17 -8.99 -3.09
N ARG A 285 -2.70 -10.18 -3.34
CA ARG A 285 -1.99 -11.44 -3.12
C ARG A 285 -0.60 -11.40 -3.78
N ASP A 286 0.37 -12.05 -3.15
CA ASP A 286 1.71 -12.25 -3.68
C ASP A 286 2.51 -10.95 -3.99
N THR A 287 2.12 -9.83 -3.37
CA THR A 287 2.87 -8.56 -3.46
C THR A 287 3.83 -8.40 -2.30
N VAL A 288 4.91 -7.64 -2.52
CA VAL A 288 5.84 -7.28 -1.43
C VAL A 288 5.13 -6.46 -0.36
N GLU A 289 4.19 -5.60 -0.74
CA GLU A 289 3.43 -4.76 0.17
C GLU A 289 2.56 -5.57 1.12
N ALA A 290 1.89 -6.63 0.64
CA ALA A 290 1.14 -7.53 1.49
C ALA A 290 2.03 -8.15 2.58
N VAL A 291 3.21 -8.63 2.17
CA VAL A 291 4.16 -9.27 3.07
C VAL A 291 4.83 -8.29 4.03
N THR A 292 5.19 -7.10 3.55
CA THR A 292 5.86 -6.05 4.33
C THR A 292 4.95 -5.55 5.44
N VAL A 293 3.73 -5.13 5.09
CA VAL A 293 2.78 -4.60 6.08
C VAL A 293 2.42 -5.69 7.09
N TRP A 294 2.20 -6.94 6.64
CA TRP A 294 1.97 -8.06 7.56
C TRP A 294 3.14 -8.28 8.53
N SER A 295 4.37 -8.31 8.00
CA SER A 295 5.58 -8.53 8.80
C SER A 295 5.81 -7.40 9.80
N ASP A 296 5.57 -6.15 9.40
CA ASP A 296 5.71 -4.99 10.28
C ASP A 296 4.71 -5.02 11.44
N ILE A 297 3.46 -5.45 11.18
CA ILE A 297 2.46 -5.65 12.24
C ILE A 297 2.91 -6.74 13.22
N ILE A 298 3.25 -7.92 12.71
CA ILE A 298 3.60 -9.08 13.55
C ILE A 298 4.89 -8.85 14.36
N ARG A 299 5.83 -8.06 13.85
CA ARG A 299 7.09 -7.71 14.53
C ARG A 299 6.98 -6.47 15.42
N ASN A 300 5.78 -5.91 15.58
CA ASN A 300 5.53 -4.65 16.29
C ASN A 300 6.33 -3.44 15.74
N HIS A 301 6.75 -3.48 14.47
CA HIS A 301 7.25 -2.29 13.78
C HIS A 301 6.09 -1.35 13.39
N LEU A 302 4.91 -1.92 13.16
CA LEU A 302 3.65 -1.22 12.99
C LEU A 302 2.76 -1.57 14.18
N VAL A 303 2.81 -0.73 15.21
CA VAL A 303 1.92 -0.84 16.36
C VAL A 303 0.58 -0.25 15.99
N ILE A 304 -0.46 -1.07 16.00
CA ILE A 304 -1.85 -0.65 15.84
C ILE A 304 -2.46 -0.61 17.24
N ALA A 305 -2.67 0.58 17.79
CA ALA A 305 -3.37 0.72 19.05
C ALA A 305 -4.88 0.76 18.79
N GLU A 306 -5.67 0.11 19.64
CA GLU A 306 -7.12 0.35 19.74
C GLU A 306 -7.43 1.65 20.52
N ASP A 307 -6.40 2.46 20.80
CA ASP A 307 -6.40 3.60 21.72
C ASP A 307 -7.17 4.80 21.18
N ALA A 308 -8.48 4.66 21.24
CA ALA A 308 -9.33 5.80 21.50
C ALA A 308 -9.54 5.95 23.04
N GLY A 309 -9.43 4.88 23.83
CA GLY A 309 -9.73 4.87 25.26
C GLY A 309 -11.13 4.31 25.53
N ALA A 310 -11.46 4.06 26.80
CA ALA A 310 -12.68 3.34 27.14
C ALA A 310 -13.98 4.08 26.76
N GLU A 311 -13.93 5.42 26.69
CA GLU A 311 -15.05 6.34 26.54
C GLU A 311 -15.41 6.66 25.07
N GLU A 312 -14.64 6.16 24.12
CA GLU A 312 -14.82 6.48 22.71
C GLU A 312 -15.94 5.69 22.07
N ARG A 313 -16.81 6.42 21.35
CA ARG A 313 -18.02 5.86 20.72
C ARG A 313 -17.68 4.77 19.70
N TRP A 314 -16.60 4.96 18.94
CA TRP A 314 -16.13 4.02 17.93
C TRP A 314 -14.64 3.76 18.12
N ARG A 315 -14.28 2.53 18.51
CA ARG A 315 -12.88 2.13 18.68
C ARG A 315 -12.32 1.63 17.36
N LEU A 316 -11.70 2.51 16.58
CA LEU A 316 -11.03 2.11 15.34
C LEU A 316 -9.53 1.95 15.56
N PRO A 317 -8.89 0.91 15.00
CA PRO A 317 -7.47 0.69 15.18
C PRO A 317 -6.67 1.77 14.42
N LEU A 318 -5.73 2.42 15.12
CA LEU A 318 -4.88 3.47 14.58
C LEU A 318 -3.40 3.07 14.67
N PRO A 319 -2.62 3.28 13.61
CA PRO A 319 -1.20 3.00 13.61
C PRO A 319 -0.43 4.05 14.42
N SER A 320 0.76 3.68 14.90
CA SER A 320 1.61 4.55 15.71
C SER A 320 2.16 5.76 14.95
N MET A 321 2.71 6.72 15.69
CA MET A 321 3.44 7.84 15.10
C MET A 321 4.64 7.40 14.25
N GLU A 322 5.29 6.29 14.65
CA GLU A 322 6.37 5.67 13.87
C GLU A 322 5.90 5.21 12.48
N TYR A 323 4.71 4.61 12.36
CA TYR A 323 4.17 4.20 11.06
C TYR A 323 4.04 5.40 10.11
N HIS A 324 3.47 6.51 10.59
CA HIS A 324 3.30 7.71 9.78
C HIS A 324 4.65 8.32 9.36
N LEU A 325 5.69 8.18 10.18
CA LEU A 325 7.05 8.59 9.83
C LEU A 325 7.63 7.71 8.72
N TRP A 326 7.52 6.38 8.85
CA TRP A 326 7.94 5.43 7.80
C TRP A 326 7.22 5.67 6.48
N GLU A 327 5.90 5.85 6.51
CA GLU A 327 5.08 6.12 5.33
C GLU A 327 5.51 7.45 4.68
N GLY A 328 5.60 8.53 5.47
CA GLY A 328 6.02 9.84 5.00
C GLY A 328 7.41 9.86 4.37
N LEU A 329 8.40 9.24 5.01
CA LEU A 329 9.76 9.14 4.49
C LEU A 329 9.85 8.21 3.28
N THR A 330 9.12 7.08 3.24
CA THR A 330 9.06 6.19 2.06
C THR A 330 8.55 6.96 0.85
N MET A 331 7.47 7.69 1.03
CA MET A 331 6.86 8.54 0.03
C MET A 331 7.79 9.67 -0.46
N LEU A 332 8.62 10.25 0.40
CA LEU A 332 9.63 11.24 0.00
C LEU A 332 10.79 10.58 -0.75
N CYS A 333 11.23 9.41 -0.32
CA CYS A 333 12.27 8.62 -0.99
C CYS A 333 11.83 8.15 -2.39
N GLU A 334 10.56 7.81 -2.58
CA GLU A 334 9.97 7.54 -3.90
C GLU A 334 10.08 8.74 -4.84
N ILE A 335 9.76 9.94 -4.36
CA ILE A 335 9.89 11.17 -5.15
C ILE A 335 11.35 11.42 -5.51
N ALA A 336 12.27 11.18 -4.57
CA ALA A 336 13.71 11.34 -4.80
C ALA A 336 14.25 10.34 -5.83
N ALA A 337 13.81 9.08 -5.77
CA ALA A 337 14.20 8.01 -6.68
C ALA A 337 13.57 8.18 -8.07
N TYR A 338 12.33 8.69 -8.13
CA TYR A 338 11.53 8.80 -9.37
C TYR A 338 10.93 10.21 -9.50
N PRO A 339 11.69 11.20 -10.02
CA PRO A 339 11.24 12.59 -10.11
C PRO A 339 9.96 12.81 -10.95
N GLY A 340 9.62 11.87 -11.84
CA GLY A 340 8.39 11.88 -12.64
C GLY A 340 7.19 11.17 -11.99
N TRP A 341 7.31 10.71 -10.74
CA TRP A 341 6.27 9.95 -10.07
C TRP A 341 5.02 10.80 -9.80
N PRO A 342 3.79 10.26 -9.97
CA PRO A 342 2.55 11.00 -9.76
C PRO A 342 2.32 11.58 -8.35
N GLY A 343 3.17 11.23 -7.37
CA GLY A 343 3.14 11.77 -6.01
C GLY A 343 4.04 12.99 -5.77
N ALA A 344 4.82 13.43 -6.77
CA ALA A 344 5.76 14.56 -6.65
C ALA A 344 5.06 15.88 -6.27
N ASP A 345 3.81 16.09 -6.68
CA ASP A 345 3.02 17.26 -6.30
C ASP A 345 2.69 17.32 -4.80
N LYS A 346 2.78 16.18 -4.08
CA LYS A 346 2.55 16.10 -2.64
C LYS A 346 3.82 16.31 -1.82
N LEU A 347 4.95 16.68 -2.43
CA LEU A 347 6.24 16.85 -1.75
C LEU A 347 6.14 17.74 -0.51
N GLU A 348 5.61 18.96 -0.66
CA GLU A 348 5.48 19.92 0.45
C GLU A 348 4.55 19.42 1.55
N LYS A 349 3.43 18.77 1.19
CA LYS A 349 2.53 18.16 2.18
C LYS A 349 3.25 17.07 2.98
N ARG A 350 4.01 16.20 2.31
CA ARG A 350 4.76 15.10 2.93
C ARG A 350 5.86 15.63 3.86
N ARG A 351 6.61 16.66 3.43
CA ARG A 351 7.60 17.37 4.28
C ARG A 351 6.98 17.93 5.55
N ARG A 352 5.88 18.67 5.42
CA ARG A 352 5.17 19.24 6.58
C ARG A 352 4.70 18.18 7.56
N ASN A 353 4.20 17.05 7.07
CA ASN A 353 3.78 15.95 7.94
C ASN A 353 4.97 15.34 8.70
N VAL A 354 6.11 15.11 8.03
CA VAL A 354 7.33 14.62 8.69
C VAL A 354 7.85 15.62 9.74
N GLN A 355 7.81 16.93 9.45
CA GLN A 355 8.15 17.98 10.41
C GLN A 355 7.25 17.93 11.65
N ARG A 356 5.92 17.83 11.47
CA ARG A 356 4.98 17.70 12.60
C ARG A 356 5.27 16.48 13.48
N ILE A 357 5.61 15.36 12.86
CA ILE A 357 5.98 14.13 13.58
C ILE A 357 7.30 14.31 14.34
N HIS A 358 8.30 14.94 13.72
CA HIS A 358 9.56 15.29 14.36
C HIS A 358 9.33 16.18 15.60
N ASP A 359 8.55 17.25 15.44
CA ASP A 359 8.23 18.17 16.53
C ASP A 359 7.46 17.46 17.65
N TRP A 360 6.58 16.51 17.33
CA TRP A 360 5.93 15.67 18.33
C TRP A 360 6.92 14.82 19.15
N TYR A 361 7.87 14.14 18.50
CA TYR A 361 8.91 13.38 19.21
C TYR A 361 9.81 14.29 20.07
N ARG A 362 10.19 15.46 19.54
CA ARG A 362 11.01 16.44 20.26
C ARG A 362 10.27 17.02 21.47
N ASP A 363 9.07 17.54 21.26
CA ASP A 363 8.39 18.41 22.22
C ASP A 363 7.49 17.62 23.18
N GLN A 364 6.82 16.55 22.72
CA GLN A 364 5.90 15.76 23.56
C GLN A 364 6.56 14.53 24.17
N GLN A 365 7.46 13.85 23.46
CA GLN A 365 8.14 12.65 23.98
C GLN A 365 9.51 12.97 24.60
N ASN A 366 10.09 14.13 24.28
CA ASN A 366 11.46 14.48 24.65
C ASN A 366 12.49 13.40 24.26
N ASP A 367 12.25 12.72 23.13
CA ASP A 367 13.11 11.65 22.60
C ASP A 367 13.03 11.55 21.07
N LEU A 368 14.16 11.81 20.40
CA LEU A 368 14.32 11.67 18.95
C LEU A 368 14.90 10.32 18.52
N SER A 369 15.11 9.38 19.45
CA SER A 369 15.71 8.06 19.15
C SER A 369 14.95 7.30 18.06
N THR A 370 13.62 7.37 18.10
CA THR A 370 12.76 6.73 17.10
C THR A 370 12.87 7.45 15.76
N PHE A 371 12.84 8.78 15.75
CA PHE A 371 13.03 9.56 14.52
C PHE A 371 14.38 9.22 13.85
N ARG A 372 15.46 9.24 14.63
CA ARG A 372 16.81 8.84 14.21
C ARG A 372 16.82 7.43 13.62
N ARG A 373 16.25 6.45 14.34
CA ARG A 373 16.22 5.05 13.88
C ARG A 373 15.52 4.91 12.54
N VAL A 374 14.38 5.58 12.35
CA VAL A 374 13.59 5.48 11.12
C VAL A 374 14.32 6.15 9.94
N ILE A 375 14.85 7.36 10.12
CA ILE A 375 15.50 8.09 9.01
C ILE A 375 16.83 7.45 8.59
N ASP A 376 17.61 6.94 9.56
CA ASP A 376 18.83 6.18 9.26
C ASP A 376 18.51 4.79 8.68
N GLY A 377 17.43 4.16 9.16
CA GLY A 377 16.95 2.88 8.67
C GLY A 377 16.49 2.94 7.22
N ILE A 378 15.68 3.93 6.85
CA ILE A 378 15.15 4.07 5.49
C ILE A 378 16.22 4.46 4.47
N SER A 379 17.15 5.32 4.85
CA SER A 379 18.29 5.69 3.99
C SER A 379 19.35 4.59 3.94
N ALA A 380 19.35 3.68 4.91
CA ALA A 380 20.39 2.70 5.18
C ALA A 380 21.78 3.37 5.30
N ALA A 381 21.82 4.58 5.86
CA ALA A 381 23.01 5.37 6.11
C ALA A 381 22.80 6.24 7.36
N PRO A 382 23.86 6.64 8.09
CA PRO A 382 23.73 7.61 9.16
C PRO A 382 23.49 9.01 8.58
N VAL A 383 22.25 9.42 8.52
CA VAL A 383 21.82 10.72 8.00
C VAL A 383 21.43 11.66 9.14
N PHE A 384 20.93 11.10 10.23
CA PHE A 384 20.51 11.87 11.39
C PHE A 384 21.71 12.48 12.14
N THR A 385 21.58 13.76 12.50
CA THR A 385 22.53 14.49 13.35
C THR A 385 21.76 15.42 14.30
N ASP A 386 22.05 15.35 15.60
CA ASP A 386 21.32 16.10 16.64
C ASP A 386 21.33 17.63 16.40
N ASP A 387 22.39 18.17 15.79
CA ASP A 387 22.59 19.61 15.54
C ASP A 387 21.93 20.14 14.25
N THR A 388 21.21 19.30 13.49
CA THR A 388 20.59 19.69 12.22
C THR A 388 19.07 19.78 12.31
N ASP A 389 18.49 20.71 11.54
CA ASP A 389 17.04 20.80 11.46
C ASP A 389 16.43 19.59 10.72
N CYS A 390 15.17 19.29 11.01
CA CYS A 390 14.46 18.14 10.44
C CYS A 390 14.44 18.14 8.91
N MET A 391 14.27 19.30 8.26
CA MET A 391 14.24 19.39 6.79
C MET A 391 15.62 19.18 6.18
N GLN A 392 16.71 19.63 6.83
CA GLN A 392 18.07 19.28 6.44
C GLN A 392 18.31 17.76 6.51
N GLN A 393 17.83 17.10 7.55
CA GLN A 393 17.93 15.64 7.69
C GLN A 393 17.13 14.91 6.60
N VAL A 394 15.90 15.36 6.33
CA VAL A 394 15.05 14.83 5.24
C VAL A 394 15.73 15.02 3.87
N ASP A 395 16.33 16.19 3.62
CA ASP A 395 17.06 16.47 2.38
C ASP A 395 18.26 15.55 2.20
N ALA A 396 19.03 15.34 3.26
CA ALA A 396 20.16 14.44 3.26
C ALA A 396 19.71 12.99 3.00
N CYS A 397 18.59 12.57 3.59
CA CYS A 397 18.00 11.24 3.37
C CYS A 397 17.62 11.04 1.90
N MET A 398 16.84 11.96 1.34
CA MET A 398 16.44 11.94 -0.06
C MET A 398 17.64 11.95 -1.01
N ARG A 399 18.68 12.72 -0.70
CA ARG A 399 19.92 12.81 -1.51
C ARG A 399 20.68 11.48 -1.52
N VAL A 400 20.85 10.85 -0.36
CA VAL A 400 21.50 9.53 -0.23
C VAL A 400 20.73 8.48 -1.02
N VAL A 401 19.39 8.44 -0.87
CA VAL A 401 18.54 7.50 -1.62
C VAL A 401 18.66 7.71 -3.12
N LYS A 402 18.60 8.96 -3.60
CA LYS A 402 18.73 9.29 -5.02
C LYS A 402 20.08 8.82 -5.58
N ALA A 403 21.19 9.12 -4.89
CA ALA A 403 22.53 8.73 -5.32
C ALA A 403 22.69 7.20 -5.37
N ARG A 404 22.21 6.48 -4.36
CA ARG A 404 22.26 5.02 -4.33
C ARG A 404 21.38 4.36 -5.39
N MET A 405 20.18 4.91 -5.64
CA MET A 405 19.31 4.44 -6.72
C MET A 405 19.96 4.61 -8.10
N GLN A 406 20.60 5.76 -8.34
CA GLN A 406 21.37 6.01 -9.57
C GLN A 406 22.51 5.00 -9.75
N ALA A 407 23.27 4.71 -8.69
CA ALA A 407 24.34 3.72 -8.72
C ALA A 407 23.84 2.29 -9.01
N SER A 408 22.68 1.92 -8.47
CA SER A 408 22.03 0.63 -8.76
C SER A 408 21.53 0.50 -10.21
N SER A 409 21.16 1.62 -10.85
CA SER A 409 20.72 1.63 -12.25
C SER A 409 21.89 1.65 -13.25
N SER A 410 23.08 2.09 -12.84
CA SER A 410 24.26 2.22 -13.72
C SER A 410 25.18 0.99 -13.71
N GLY A 411 24.68 -0.18 -13.34
CA GLY A 411 25.52 -1.34 -13.12
C GLY A 411 25.69 -2.27 -14.31
N PHE A 412 25.29 -1.85 -15.51
CA PHE A 412 25.47 -2.58 -16.75
C PHE A 412 26.44 -1.84 -17.69
N ASN A 413 27.32 -2.59 -18.35
CA ASN A 413 28.17 -2.14 -19.45
C ASN A 413 27.91 -3.07 -20.65
N ASP A 414 27.60 -2.51 -21.82
CA ASP A 414 27.40 -3.26 -23.07
C ASP A 414 26.42 -4.46 -22.95
N GLY A 415 25.34 -4.29 -22.17
CA GLY A 415 24.32 -5.32 -21.99
C GLY A 415 24.64 -6.39 -20.93
N ALA A 416 25.79 -6.31 -20.26
CA ALA A 416 26.19 -7.22 -19.18
C ALA A 416 26.44 -6.47 -17.87
N LEU A 417 26.45 -7.18 -16.73
CA LEU A 417 26.84 -6.59 -15.45
C LEU A 417 28.27 -6.04 -15.53
N SER A 418 28.49 -4.85 -14.98
CA SER A 418 29.80 -4.22 -15.00
C SER A 418 30.83 -5.04 -14.22
N VAL A 419 32.10 -4.96 -14.63
CA VAL A 419 33.21 -5.72 -14.01
C VAL A 419 33.25 -5.52 -12.49
N ALA A 420 33.02 -4.30 -12.03
CA ALA A 420 32.99 -3.97 -10.60
C ALA A 420 31.86 -4.72 -9.85
N HIS A 421 30.66 -4.79 -10.43
CA HIS A 421 29.54 -5.54 -9.83
C HIS A 421 29.81 -7.05 -9.84
N THR A 422 30.31 -7.59 -10.95
CA THR A 422 30.64 -9.00 -11.07
C THR A 422 31.70 -9.41 -10.04
N GLN A 423 32.78 -8.63 -9.88
CA GLN A 423 33.82 -8.89 -8.87
C GLN A 423 33.26 -8.81 -7.45
N ARG A 424 32.43 -7.82 -7.16
CA ARG A 424 31.76 -7.68 -5.86
C ARG A 424 30.89 -8.90 -5.53
N LEU A 425 30.10 -9.38 -6.48
CA LEU A 425 29.25 -10.57 -6.30
C LEU A 425 30.08 -11.85 -6.14
N LEU A 426 31.15 -12.03 -6.92
CA LEU A 426 32.04 -13.18 -6.76
C LEU A 426 32.72 -13.22 -5.39
N HIS A 427 33.19 -12.08 -4.89
CA HIS A 427 33.71 -11.96 -3.53
C HIS A 427 32.63 -12.23 -2.47
N GLY A 428 31.42 -11.70 -2.68
CA GLY A 428 30.25 -11.96 -1.84
C GLY A 428 29.87 -13.45 -1.80
N ARG A 429 29.91 -14.16 -2.93
CA ARG A 429 29.68 -15.61 -3.01
C ARG A 429 30.70 -16.41 -2.20
N GLN A 430 31.99 -16.06 -2.30
CA GLN A 430 33.04 -16.70 -1.51
C GLN A 430 32.81 -16.51 0.00
N TRP A 431 32.54 -15.28 0.42
CA TRP A 431 32.20 -14.95 1.79
C TRP A 431 30.94 -15.70 2.25
N GLY A 432 29.89 -15.71 1.43
CA GLY A 432 28.61 -16.35 1.74
C GLY A 432 28.74 -17.87 1.87
N ALA A 433 29.50 -18.53 0.99
CA ALA A 433 29.75 -19.97 1.06
C ALA A 433 30.43 -20.37 2.38
N GLN A 434 31.42 -19.57 2.85
CA GLN A 434 32.08 -19.80 4.14
C GLN A 434 31.08 -19.68 5.31
N ARG A 435 30.20 -18.67 5.28
CA ARG A 435 29.16 -18.47 6.30
C ARG A 435 28.11 -19.57 6.28
N VAL A 436 27.68 -20.02 5.11
CA VAL A 436 26.73 -21.14 4.97
C VAL A 436 27.32 -22.42 5.52
N ALA A 437 28.59 -22.74 5.22
CA ALA A 437 29.25 -23.91 5.78
C ALA A 437 29.30 -23.86 7.32
N THR A 438 29.68 -22.70 7.88
CA THR A 438 29.71 -22.47 9.33
C THR A 438 28.32 -22.64 9.95
N LEU A 439 27.30 -22.06 9.33
CA LEU A 439 25.92 -22.13 9.76
C LEU A 439 25.43 -23.57 9.82
N LEU A 440 25.58 -24.32 8.72
CA LEU A 440 25.11 -25.71 8.61
C LEU A 440 25.83 -26.62 9.60
N GLN A 441 27.14 -26.43 9.80
CA GLN A 441 27.90 -27.17 10.81
C GLN A 441 27.36 -26.90 12.22
N CYS A 442 27.10 -25.63 12.57
CA CYS A 442 26.58 -25.28 13.89
C CYS A 442 25.15 -25.78 14.12
N LEU A 443 24.34 -25.87 13.06
CA LEU A 443 22.99 -26.41 13.12
C LEU A 443 22.94 -27.95 13.09
N ASN A 444 24.10 -28.63 13.03
CA ASN A 444 24.21 -30.08 12.82
C ASN A 444 23.42 -30.57 11.60
N ALA A 445 23.37 -29.76 10.56
CA ALA A 445 22.67 -30.07 9.33
C ALA A 445 23.48 -31.07 8.48
N PRO A 446 22.83 -32.00 7.76
CA PRO A 446 23.50 -32.82 6.76
C PRO A 446 24.04 -31.92 5.62
N VAL A 447 24.96 -32.47 4.80
CA VAL A 447 25.51 -31.76 3.64
C VAL A 447 24.38 -31.24 2.77
N ALA A 448 24.17 -29.92 2.80
CA ALA A 448 23.12 -29.26 2.05
C ALA A 448 23.64 -28.87 0.68
N SER A 449 22.91 -29.24 -0.36
CA SER A 449 23.11 -28.62 -1.67
C SER A 449 22.63 -27.17 -1.62
N CYS A 450 23.35 -26.26 -2.28
CA CYS A 450 22.97 -24.87 -2.42
C CYS A 450 22.92 -24.45 -3.90
N GLY A 451 22.11 -23.44 -4.20
CA GLY A 451 22.07 -22.77 -5.49
C GLY A 451 22.08 -21.26 -5.31
N TYR A 452 22.87 -20.54 -6.10
CA TYR A 452 22.93 -19.08 -6.05
C TYR A 452 21.68 -18.45 -6.64
N SER A 453 21.25 -17.35 -6.05
CA SER A 453 20.04 -16.59 -6.40
C SER A 453 20.27 -15.07 -6.46
N ASP A 454 21.53 -14.62 -6.32
CA ASP A 454 21.95 -13.21 -6.41
C ASP A 454 21.78 -12.61 -7.80
N ASP A 455 22.15 -11.33 -7.96
CA ASP A 455 21.99 -10.59 -9.21
C ASP A 455 22.74 -11.22 -10.39
N LEU A 456 23.91 -11.84 -10.15
CA LEU A 456 24.66 -12.52 -11.20
C LEU A 456 23.93 -13.80 -11.66
N ALA A 457 23.37 -14.55 -10.71
CA ALA A 457 22.56 -15.73 -11.01
C ALA A 457 21.25 -15.37 -11.75
N LEU A 458 20.57 -14.31 -11.32
CA LEU A 458 19.34 -13.84 -11.94
C LEU A 458 19.59 -13.33 -13.35
N VAL A 459 20.53 -12.40 -13.53
CA VAL A 459 20.83 -11.82 -14.85
C VAL A 459 21.28 -12.91 -15.82
N GLY A 460 22.15 -13.82 -15.37
CA GLY A 460 22.59 -14.96 -16.19
C GLY A 460 21.45 -15.90 -16.59
N THR A 461 20.45 -16.08 -15.71
CA THR A 461 19.24 -16.88 -16.02
C THR A 461 18.34 -16.18 -17.01
N LEU A 462 18.07 -14.89 -16.82
CA LEU A 462 17.19 -14.10 -17.70
C LEU A 462 17.81 -13.87 -19.08
N ALA A 463 19.13 -13.73 -19.17
CA ALA A 463 19.86 -13.55 -20.44
C ALA A 463 19.74 -14.75 -21.39
N GLN A 464 19.31 -15.92 -20.90
CA GLN A 464 19.01 -17.07 -21.76
C GLN A 464 17.77 -16.86 -22.63
N ASN A 465 16.92 -15.89 -22.29
CA ASN A 465 15.75 -15.52 -23.06
C ASN A 465 16.06 -14.27 -23.93
N PRO A 466 16.15 -14.41 -25.27
CA PRO A 466 16.53 -13.31 -26.15
C PRO A 466 15.49 -12.18 -26.24
N TYR A 467 14.29 -12.38 -25.69
CA TYR A 467 13.23 -11.37 -25.67
C TYR A 467 13.26 -10.46 -24.43
N LEU A 468 14.17 -10.72 -23.48
CA LEU A 468 14.29 -9.94 -22.25
C LEU A 468 15.46 -8.98 -22.35
N ASP A 469 15.17 -7.69 -22.14
CA ASP A 469 16.22 -6.69 -21.90
C ASP A 469 16.67 -6.77 -20.44
N VAL A 470 17.74 -7.53 -20.20
CA VAL A 470 18.31 -7.72 -18.85
C VAL A 470 18.84 -6.43 -18.24
N THR A 471 19.11 -5.39 -19.03
CA THR A 471 19.58 -4.09 -18.51
C THR A 471 18.49 -3.35 -17.74
N GLN A 472 17.22 -3.74 -17.90
CA GLN A 472 16.10 -3.21 -17.12
C GLN A 472 16.02 -3.83 -15.71
N VAL A 473 16.75 -4.92 -15.44
CA VAL A 473 16.74 -5.59 -14.13
C VAL A 473 17.57 -4.74 -13.17
N PRO A 474 16.97 -4.13 -12.13
CA PRO A 474 17.73 -3.30 -11.21
C PRO A 474 18.67 -4.18 -10.37
N ILE A 475 19.85 -3.67 -10.01
CA ILE A 475 20.78 -4.40 -9.14
C ILE A 475 20.32 -4.27 -7.69
N SER A 476 20.10 -5.39 -7.01
CA SER A 476 19.61 -5.44 -5.63
C SER A 476 20.55 -4.74 -4.64
N GLY A 477 21.85 -4.77 -4.93
CA GLY A 477 22.90 -4.29 -4.03
C GLY A 477 23.16 -5.23 -2.86
N VAL A 478 22.70 -6.48 -2.92
CA VAL A 478 23.06 -7.57 -2.00
C VAL A 478 24.27 -8.31 -2.57
N ASP A 479 25.25 -8.64 -1.72
CA ASP A 479 26.52 -9.22 -2.17
C ASP A 479 26.41 -10.72 -2.47
N CYS A 480 25.50 -11.41 -1.79
CA CYS A 480 25.30 -12.85 -1.94
C CYS A 480 23.85 -13.24 -1.66
N ALA A 481 23.28 -14.10 -2.49
CA ALA A 481 22.01 -14.73 -2.19
C ALA A 481 22.03 -16.20 -2.58
N MET A 482 21.51 -17.06 -1.71
CA MET A 482 21.55 -18.51 -1.88
C MET A 482 20.25 -19.16 -1.42
N ILE A 483 19.85 -20.23 -2.10
CA ILE A 483 18.81 -21.17 -1.69
C ILE A 483 19.49 -22.47 -1.24
N ILE A 484 19.11 -22.98 -0.09
CA ILE A 484 19.76 -24.11 0.58
C ILE A 484 18.70 -25.18 0.85
N ARG A 485 18.85 -26.36 0.25
CA ARG A 485 17.95 -27.48 0.51
C ARG A 485 18.31 -28.14 1.84
N THR A 486 17.33 -28.34 2.70
CA THR A 486 17.53 -28.87 4.05
C THR A 486 16.34 -29.73 4.49
N ASP A 487 16.48 -30.40 5.64
CA ASP A 487 15.39 -31.14 6.26
C ASP A 487 14.54 -30.24 7.19
N HIS A 488 13.37 -30.73 7.58
CA HIS A 488 12.45 -30.00 8.46
C HIS A 488 13.03 -29.68 9.84
N ALA A 489 13.89 -30.55 10.39
CA ALA A 489 14.45 -30.35 11.72
C ALA A 489 15.45 -29.19 11.71
N THR A 490 16.35 -29.18 10.72
CA THR A 490 17.29 -28.10 10.46
C THR A 490 16.56 -26.78 10.19
N LEU A 491 15.53 -26.79 9.34
CA LEU A 491 14.74 -25.58 9.05
C LEU A 491 14.15 -24.97 10.33
N ARG A 492 13.56 -25.81 11.20
CA ARG A 492 13.00 -25.36 12.48
C ARG A 492 14.07 -24.74 13.39
N ASN A 493 15.24 -25.37 13.45
CA ASN A 493 16.37 -24.93 14.28
C ASN A 493 17.07 -23.68 13.75
N ALA A 494 16.96 -23.35 12.46
CA ALA A 494 17.63 -22.21 11.83
C ALA A 494 16.97 -20.85 12.14
N THR A 495 16.63 -20.57 13.41
CA THR A 495 16.06 -19.27 13.82
C THR A 495 17.10 -18.14 13.68
N ALA A 496 16.67 -16.88 13.57
CA ALA A 496 17.62 -15.76 13.54
C ALA A 496 18.60 -15.78 14.73
N ALA A 497 18.13 -16.07 15.95
CA ALA A 497 18.98 -16.18 17.13
C ALA A 497 20.05 -17.27 16.99
N ASN A 498 19.66 -18.49 16.60
CA ASN A 498 20.59 -19.61 16.43
C ASN A 498 21.58 -19.35 15.29
N CYS A 499 21.11 -18.73 14.21
CA CYS A 499 21.95 -18.33 13.08
C CYS A 499 22.97 -17.25 13.49
N ILE A 500 22.57 -16.26 14.30
CA ILE A 500 23.48 -15.24 14.82
C ILE A 500 24.55 -15.89 15.69
N GLU A 501 24.18 -16.78 16.62
CA GLU A 501 25.13 -17.49 17.49
C GLU A 501 26.13 -18.34 16.68
N ALA A 502 25.68 -18.95 15.58
CA ALA A 502 26.54 -19.69 14.67
C ALA A 502 27.55 -18.77 13.95
N LEU A 503 27.10 -17.61 13.47
CA LEU A 503 27.93 -16.72 12.65
C LEU A 503 28.85 -15.79 13.46
N THR A 504 28.48 -15.46 14.71
CA THR A 504 29.24 -14.54 15.58
C THR A 504 30.41 -15.19 16.32
N ARG A 505 30.49 -16.53 16.33
CA ARG A 505 31.68 -17.24 16.82
C ARG A 505 32.95 -16.89 16.05
N ASP A 506 32.81 -16.35 14.84
CA ASP A 506 33.90 -15.88 14.01
C ASP A 506 34.19 -14.40 14.33
N HIS A 507 35.27 -14.16 15.06
CA HIS A 507 35.54 -12.89 15.75
C HIS A 507 35.83 -11.75 14.76
N GLY A 508 34.89 -10.84 14.53
CA GLY A 508 35.20 -9.57 13.85
C GLY A 508 34.05 -8.73 13.30
N ALA A 509 32.93 -9.33 12.87
CA ALA A 509 31.82 -8.61 12.24
C ALA A 509 30.64 -8.44 13.21
N HIS A 510 30.20 -7.20 13.43
CA HIS A 510 28.91 -6.94 14.07
C HIS A 510 27.83 -7.17 13.03
N MET A 511 27.08 -8.27 13.18
CA MET A 511 26.03 -8.65 12.26
C MET A 511 24.71 -8.78 13.00
N THR A 512 23.62 -8.42 12.32
CA THR A 512 22.27 -8.76 12.76
C THR A 512 21.59 -9.59 11.69
N ILE A 513 20.74 -10.53 12.10
CA ILE A 513 19.96 -11.36 11.20
C ILE A 513 18.50 -11.13 11.53
N GLU A 514 17.69 -10.95 10.49
CA GLU A 514 16.24 -11.02 10.59
C GLU A 514 15.74 -12.15 9.70
N ASP A 515 14.69 -12.84 10.13
CA ASP A 515 14.13 -13.99 9.41
C ASP A 515 12.62 -13.92 9.22
N SER A 516 12.14 -14.59 8.17
CA SER A 516 10.73 -14.87 7.97
C SER A 516 10.53 -16.31 7.56
N LEU A 517 9.58 -16.98 8.23
CA LEU A 517 9.04 -18.25 7.79
C LEU A 517 8.00 -18.01 6.70
N HIS A 518 7.98 -18.90 5.71
CA HIS A 518 7.00 -18.87 4.63
C HIS A 518 6.86 -20.25 3.98
N SER A 519 5.97 -20.33 2.98
CA SER A 519 5.75 -21.54 2.21
C SER A 519 5.65 -21.23 0.73
N THR A 520 6.16 -22.14 -0.11
CA THR A 520 6.07 -22.05 -1.56
C THR A 520 5.22 -23.18 -2.10
N VAL A 521 4.23 -22.86 -2.92
CA VAL A 521 3.41 -23.85 -3.64
C VAL A 521 4.16 -24.28 -4.90
N ARG A 522 4.31 -25.59 -5.08
CA ARG A 522 5.03 -26.20 -6.20
C ARG A 522 4.18 -27.32 -6.81
N ALA A 523 4.58 -27.79 -7.99
CA ALA A 523 3.96 -28.96 -8.62
C ALA A 523 4.08 -30.22 -7.74
N THR A 524 5.11 -30.31 -6.89
CA THR A 524 5.34 -31.42 -5.96
C THR A 524 4.61 -31.27 -4.62
N GLY A 525 3.81 -30.20 -4.44
CA GLY A 525 3.15 -29.86 -3.19
C GLY A 525 3.75 -28.60 -2.54
N ILE A 526 3.47 -28.41 -1.25
CA ILE A 526 3.92 -27.23 -0.50
C ILE A 526 5.28 -27.52 0.15
N SER A 527 6.26 -26.64 -0.06
CA SER A 527 7.51 -26.62 0.71
C SER A 527 7.46 -25.56 1.79
N TYR A 528 8.20 -25.79 2.88
CA TYR A 528 8.36 -24.83 3.97
C TYR A 528 9.74 -24.21 3.90
N GLU A 529 9.79 -22.91 4.17
CA GLU A 529 10.97 -22.11 3.91
C GLU A 529 11.21 -21.09 5.02
N ARG A 530 12.48 -20.73 5.19
CA ARG A 530 12.90 -19.64 6.06
C ARG A 530 13.91 -18.80 5.30
N THR A 531 13.57 -17.54 5.07
CA THR A 531 14.50 -16.57 4.50
C THR A 531 15.14 -15.77 5.62
N LEU A 532 16.47 -15.77 5.64
CA LEU A 532 17.34 -15.00 6.53
C LEU A 532 17.93 -13.83 5.74
N VAL A 533 17.87 -12.63 6.29
CA VAL A 533 18.61 -11.47 5.77
C VAL A 533 19.70 -11.10 6.76
N ILE A 534 20.95 -11.14 6.30
CA ILE A 534 22.13 -10.83 7.09
C ILE A 534 22.52 -9.38 6.81
N PHE A 535 22.50 -8.57 7.87
CA PHE A 535 22.93 -7.18 7.84
C PHE A 535 24.31 -7.04 8.48
N GLU A 536 25.16 -6.24 7.87
CA GLU A 536 26.37 -5.73 8.51
C GLU A 536 26.01 -4.43 9.26
N VAL A 537 26.39 -4.36 10.53
CA VAL A 537 26.07 -3.25 11.42
C VAL A 537 27.36 -2.51 11.74
N PRO A 538 27.52 -1.23 11.32
CA PRO A 538 28.55 -0.39 11.89
C PRO A 538 28.33 -0.29 13.41
N ARG A 539 29.38 -0.49 14.21
CA ARG A 539 29.41 -0.70 15.69
C ARG A 539 28.51 0.19 16.58
N SER A 540 27.82 1.21 16.06
CA SER A 540 27.02 2.16 16.85
C SER A 540 25.90 2.87 16.08
N GLN A 541 25.38 2.35 14.97
CA GLN A 541 24.37 3.07 14.17
C GLN A 541 23.14 2.23 13.77
N PRO A 542 21.92 2.81 13.77
CA PRO A 542 20.68 2.14 13.39
C PRO A 542 20.56 1.83 11.89
N ALA A 543 21.42 2.43 11.05
CA ALA A 543 21.52 2.15 9.62
C ALA A 543 22.06 0.74 9.36
N ARG A 544 21.31 -0.07 8.62
CA ARG A 544 21.67 -1.46 8.28
C ARG A 544 21.58 -1.69 6.78
N VAL A 545 22.60 -2.31 6.21
CA VAL A 545 22.63 -2.70 4.78
C VAL A 545 22.64 -4.22 4.68
N ALA A 546 21.72 -4.78 3.89
CA ALA A 546 21.67 -6.22 3.67
C ALA A 546 22.88 -6.66 2.85
N LYS A 547 23.68 -7.59 3.40
CA LYS A 547 24.86 -8.16 2.76
C LYS A 547 24.55 -9.48 2.09
N ALA A 548 23.73 -10.30 2.73
CA ALA A 548 23.33 -11.58 2.17
C ALA A 548 21.89 -11.96 2.47
N ILE A 549 21.32 -12.76 1.57
CA ILE A 549 19.98 -13.37 1.72
C ILE A 549 20.11 -14.89 1.58
N LEU A 550 19.75 -15.63 2.62
CA LEU A 550 19.82 -17.09 2.60
C LEU A 550 18.40 -17.65 2.80
N THR A 551 17.94 -18.51 1.90
CA THR A 551 16.67 -19.21 2.09
C THR A 551 16.91 -20.69 2.30
N LEU A 552 16.53 -21.21 3.46
CA LEU A 552 16.47 -22.65 3.72
C LEU A 552 15.12 -23.18 3.23
N THR A 553 15.11 -24.26 2.46
CA THR A 553 13.89 -24.88 1.92
C THR A 553 13.85 -26.37 2.17
N THR A 554 12.66 -26.89 2.51
CA THR A 554 12.41 -28.35 2.59
C THR A 554 12.11 -28.99 1.24
N ALA A 555 12.13 -28.22 0.15
CA ALA A 555 11.91 -28.76 -1.18
C ALA A 555 13.04 -29.73 -1.57
N GLY A 556 12.67 -30.94 -2.00
CA GLY A 556 13.61 -31.90 -2.58
C GLY A 556 14.16 -31.45 -3.95
N PRO A 557 15.10 -32.21 -4.54
CA PRO A 557 15.71 -31.88 -5.84
C PRO A 557 14.70 -31.66 -6.97
N VAL A 558 13.56 -32.35 -6.94
CA VAL A 558 12.49 -32.19 -7.95
C VAL A 558 11.70 -30.90 -7.74
N GLY A 559 11.45 -30.51 -6.49
CA GLY A 559 10.70 -29.30 -6.16
C GLY A 559 11.52 -28.02 -6.29
N CYS A 560 12.82 -28.09 -6.01
CA CYS A 560 13.78 -27.00 -6.15
C CYS A 560 15.01 -27.49 -6.94
N PRO A 561 14.89 -27.59 -8.28
CA PRO A 561 15.94 -28.15 -9.13
C PRO A 561 17.04 -27.12 -9.40
N PHE A 562 18.16 -27.22 -8.67
CA PHE A 562 19.34 -26.43 -8.99
C PHE A 562 19.91 -26.83 -10.34
N ARG A 563 20.33 -25.83 -11.12
CA ARG A 563 20.89 -26.00 -12.47
C ARG A 563 22.33 -25.56 -12.49
N ASP A 564 23.13 -26.13 -13.38
CA ASP A 564 24.47 -25.62 -13.61
C ASP A 564 24.41 -24.22 -14.22
N SER A 565 25.38 -23.38 -13.84
CA SER A 565 25.49 -22.04 -14.40
C SER A 565 25.65 -22.09 -15.91
N PRO A 566 24.93 -21.24 -16.67
CA PRO A 566 25.00 -21.22 -18.13
C PRO A 566 26.38 -20.88 -18.69
N ASP A 567 27.25 -20.24 -17.90
CA ASP A 567 28.63 -19.93 -18.26
C ASP A 567 29.62 -21.10 -18.03
N GLY A 568 29.14 -22.25 -17.54
CA GLY A 568 29.97 -23.42 -17.27
C GLY A 568 30.89 -23.29 -16.05
N SER A 569 30.68 -22.28 -15.19
CA SER A 569 31.50 -22.07 -13.97
C SER A 569 31.37 -23.17 -12.90
N GLY A 570 30.52 -24.18 -13.12
CA GLY A 570 30.26 -25.27 -12.17
C GLY A 570 29.47 -24.83 -10.93
N GLN A 571 28.98 -23.59 -10.90
CA GLN A 571 28.17 -23.07 -9.81
C GLN A 571 26.71 -23.44 -10.02
N ALA A 572 26.08 -24.00 -8.99
CA ALA A 572 24.66 -24.31 -9.01
C ALA A 572 23.83 -23.03 -8.86
N ILE A 573 22.78 -22.90 -9.65
CA ILE A 573 21.87 -21.75 -9.74
C ILE A 573 20.47 -22.18 -9.29
N ALA A 574 19.83 -21.35 -8.47
CA ALA A 574 18.46 -21.59 -8.00
C ALA A 574 17.42 -21.43 -9.12
N PRO A 575 16.26 -22.10 -9.03
CA PRO A 575 15.17 -21.88 -9.97
C PRO A 575 14.60 -20.47 -9.87
N LEU A 576 14.03 -19.97 -10.97
CA LEU A 576 13.43 -18.63 -11.02
C LEU A 576 12.29 -18.44 -10.01
N LEU A 577 11.50 -19.49 -9.73
CA LEU A 577 10.45 -19.47 -8.70
C LEU A 577 11.00 -19.23 -7.28
N ASP A 578 12.15 -19.81 -6.97
CA ASP A 578 12.80 -19.66 -5.67
C ASP A 578 13.49 -18.30 -5.56
N MET A 579 14.09 -17.84 -6.65
CA MET A 579 14.61 -16.48 -6.79
C MET A 579 13.52 -15.42 -6.54
N ASP A 580 12.33 -15.61 -7.10
CA ASP A 580 11.15 -14.74 -6.93
C ASP A 580 10.69 -14.67 -5.48
N ASN A 581 10.36 -15.83 -4.88
CA ASN A 581 9.89 -15.89 -3.50
C ASN A 581 10.92 -15.36 -2.50
N GLN A 582 12.20 -15.65 -2.71
CA GLN A 582 13.27 -15.09 -1.88
C GLN A 582 13.30 -13.56 -1.94
N ARG A 583 13.13 -12.94 -3.12
CA ARG A 583 13.09 -11.48 -3.28
C ARG A 583 11.87 -10.88 -2.59
N LYS A 584 10.69 -11.49 -2.78
CA LYS A 584 9.45 -11.07 -2.11
C LYS A 584 9.63 -11.00 -0.60
N VAL A 585 10.17 -12.07 -0.01
CA VAL A 585 10.35 -12.18 1.46
C VAL A 585 11.52 -11.31 1.94
N ALA A 586 12.60 -11.18 1.19
CA ALA A 586 13.74 -10.35 1.59
C ALA A 586 13.38 -8.85 1.56
N ALA A 587 12.65 -8.41 0.54
CA ALA A 587 12.18 -7.03 0.42
C ALA A 587 11.28 -6.63 1.60
N SER A 588 10.50 -7.56 2.16
CA SER A 588 9.67 -7.31 3.34
C SER A 588 10.45 -7.26 4.66
N ILE A 589 11.69 -7.74 4.68
CA ILE A 589 12.58 -7.68 5.85
C ILE A 589 13.46 -6.42 5.82
N ILE A 590 13.86 -5.99 4.62
CA ILE A 590 14.82 -4.90 4.45
C ILE A 590 14.14 -3.53 4.58
N GLN A 591 14.56 -2.75 5.58
CA GLN A 591 14.09 -1.38 5.82
C GLN A 591 14.66 -0.35 4.83
N GLY A 592 15.90 -0.56 4.36
CA GLY A 592 16.58 0.34 3.45
C GLY A 592 15.87 0.48 2.11
N PHE A 593 15.45 1.70 1.77
CA PHE A 593 14.56 1.98 0.64
C PHE A 593 15.07 1.42 -0.69
N VAL A 594 16.36 1.61 -0.99
CA VAL A 594 16.92 1.26 -2.31
C VAL A 594 16.97 -0.25 -2.52
N GLN A 595 17.50 -1.02 -1.55
CA GLN A 595 17.57 -2.48 -1.64
C GLN A 595 16.16 -3.08 -1.69
N ARG A 596 15.24 -2.58 -0.84
CA ARG A 596 13.83 -2.97 -0.88
C ARG A 596 13.21 -2.71 -2.25
N ALA A 597 13.30 -1.50 -2.77
CA ALA A 597 12.71 -1.12 -4.06
C ALA A 597 13.27 -1.94 -5.24
N ASN A 598 14.58 -2.23 -5.24
CA ASN A 598 15.20 -3.03 -6.29
C ASN A 598 14.76 -4.49 -6.22
N LEU A 599 14.72 -5.09 -5.01
CA LEU A 599 14.22 -6.45 -4.83
C LEU A 599 12.73 -6.57 -5.20
N SER A 600 11.89 -5.59 -4.83
CA SER A 600 10.49 -5.55 -5.23
C SER A 600 10.30 -5.50 -6.74
N ARG A 601 11.10 -4.68 -7.44
CA ARG A 601 11.07 -4.62 -8.90
C ARG A 601 11.54 -5.91 -9.55
N GLN A 602 12.58 -6.54 -9.02
CA GLN A 602 13.02 -7.85 -9.50
C GLN A 602 11.90 -8.89 -9.32
N HIS A 603 11.22 -8.91 -8.17
CA HIS A 603 10.04 -9.74 -7.92
C HIS A 603 8.93 -9.49 -8.95
N GLU A 604 8.53 -8.23 -9.17
CA GLU A 604 7.51 -7.88 -10.17
C GLU A 604 7.88 -8.33 -11.60
N MET A 605 9.15 -8.17 -11.98
CA MET A 605 9.66 -8.59 -13.29
C MET A 605 9.63 -10.11 -13.44
N ILE A 606 10.07 -10.84 -12.41
CA ILE A 606 10.11 -12.31 -12.42
C ILE A 606 8.69 -12.89 -12.40
N GLY A 607 7.81 -12.36 -11.55
CA GLY A 607 6.41 -12.77 -11.47
C GLY A 607 5.65 -12.62 -12.80
N GLY A 608 6.05 -11.66 -13.65
CA GLY A 608 5.53 -11.52 -15.01
C GLY A 608 5.97 -12.63 -15.98
N LEU A 609 7.04 -13.37 -15.67
CA LEU A 609 7.59 -14.45 -16.49
C LEU A 609 7.13 -15.83 -16.03
N LEU A 610 6.75 -15.98 -14.75
CA LEU A 610 6.27 -17.24 -14.20
C LEU A 610 4.84 -17.52 -14.69
N PRO A 611 4.48 -18.78 -14.95
CA PRO A 611 3.10 -19.14 -15.23
C PRO A 611 2.23 -18.68 -14.05
N GLN A 612 1.23 -17.86 -14.31
CA GLN A 612 0.25 -17.54 -13.28
C GLN A 612 -0.49 -18.84 -12.96
N ALA A 613 -0.22 -19.40 -11.77
CA ALA A 613 -1.00 -20.51 -11.24
C ALA A 613 -2.47 -20.07 -11.31
N GLY A 614 -3.29 -20.86 -12.02
CA GLY A 614 -4.64 -20.50 -12.44
C GLY A 614 -5.36 -19.60 -11.45
N GLN A 615 -5.56 -18.35 -11.86
CA GLN A 615 -6.44 -17.40 -11.18
C GLN A 615 -7.89 -17.75 -11.46
#